data_AF-A0A1I4BHL0-F1
#
_entry.id   AF-A0A1I4BHL0-F1
#
_cell.length_a   1.000
_cell.length_b   1.000
_cell.length_c   1.000
_cell.angle_alpha   90.00
_cell.angle_beta   90.00
_cell.angle_gamma   90.00
#
_symmetry.space_group_name_H-M   'P 1'
#
loop_
_entity.id
_entity.type
_entity.pdbx_description
1 polymer ?
#
loop_
_entity_poly.entity_id
_entity_poly.type
_entity_poly.pdbx_seq_one_letter_code
_entity_poly.pdbx_strand_id
1 'polypeptide(L)'
;MASGVVDIQVSKELAENTMVIIYNCEGGLANDLHLIRDGHEVTLQRADLEGRVRIVHEQGSDCSFNYIEVDPLTARKFRMRNGSRFTLNYDPDVNRLRLRRITTSQAYGLLKTEPRKHRDGSIIIGYTLLSWLGIPSLPNQIITLANGSISKKLKVIIPDNELETDFHLTAVNLRRFGLAPGKKWALSYNQLTQTMKVLPAAATASRRAKPKTAKSVRRR
;
A
#
# COMPACT_ATOMS: atom_id res chain seq x y z
N MET A 1 16.99 -15.33 -1.88
CA MET A 1 16.41 -14.20 -1.14
C MET A 1 14.96 -14.06 -1.51
N ALA A 2 14.10 -13.58 -0.60
CA ALA A 2 12.70 -13.29 -0.88
C ALA A 2 12.32 -11.89 -0.40
N SER A 3 11.42 -11.20 -1.10
CA SER A 3 10.99 -9.85 -0.74
C SER A 3 9.53 -9.62 -1.07
N GLY A 4 8.89 -8.71 -0.33
CA GLY A 4 7.51 -8.32 -0.57
C GLY A 4 7.10 -7.10 0.25
N VAL A 5 6.08 -6.39 -0.23
CA VAL A 5 5.44 -5.31 0.53
C VAL A 5 4.13 -5.85 1.10
N VAL A 6 3.94 -5.64 2.41
CA VAL A 6 2.81 -6.16 3.17
C VAL A 6 2.22 -5.10 4.09
N ASP A 7 0.93 -5.19 4.34
CA ASP A 7 0.30 -4.51 5.48
C ASP A 7 0.30 -5.40 6.73
N ILE A 8 0.24 -4.78 7.91
CA ILE A 8 0.19 -5.48 9.19
C ILE A 8 -1.26 -5.57 9.67
N GLN A 9 -1.72 -6.78 9.92
CA GLN A 9 -2.94 -7.08 10.66
C GLN A 9 -2.57 -7.66 12.03
N VAL A 10 -3.06 -7.05 13.10
CA VAL A 10 -2.84 -7.56 14.46
C VAL A 10 -4.04 -8.38 14.89
N SER A 11 -3.88 -9.71 14.93
CA SER A 11 -4.95 -10.65 15.26
C SER A 11 -4.76 -11.18 16.68
N LYS A 12 -5.85 -11.26 17.46
CA LYS A 12 -5.84 -11.81 18.83
C LYS A 12 -5.95 -13.33 18.85
N GLU A 13 -6.26 -13.93 17.71
CA GLU A 13 -6.53 -15.37 17.57
C GLU A 13 -5.26 -16.16 17.25
N LEU A 14 -4.17 -15.47 16.91
CA LEU A 14 -2.88 -16.08 16.64
C LEU A 14 -2.16 -16.52 17.90
N ALA A 15 -1.51 -17.68 17.82
CA ALA A 15 -0.56 -18.13 18.81
C ALA A 15 0.64 -17.17 18.93
N GLU A 16 1.23 -17.10 20.12
CA GLU A 16 2.37 -16.24 20.37
C GLU A 16 3.56 -16.55 19.44
N ASN A 17 4.28 -15.50 19.02
CA ASN A 17 5.41 -15.57 18.10
C ASN A 17 5.06 -16.21 16.75
N THR A 18 3.79 -16.17 16.34
CA THR A 18 3.35 -16.64 15.03
C THR A 18 3.13 -15.46 14.10
N MET A 19 3.63 -15.58 12.87
CA MET A 19 3.40 -14.65 11.78
C MET A 19 2.79 -15.42 10.62
N VAL A 20 1.55 -15.11 10.27
CA VAL A 20 0.91 -15.66 9.08
C VAL A 20 1.17 -14.72 7.91
N ILE A 21 1.70 -15.25 6.81
CA ILE A 21 1.94 -14.50 5.58
C ILE A 21 0.83 -14.83 4.59
N ILE A 22 0.05 -13.80 4.25
CA ILE A 22 -0.98 -13.86 3.22
C ILE A 22 -0.42 -13.18 1.97
N TYR A 23 -0.12 -13.99 0.97
CA TYR A 23 0.57 -13.58 -0.25
C TYR A 23 -0.26 -13.90 -1.49
N ASN A 24 0.13 -13.28 -2.61
CA ASN A 24 -0.50 -13.41 -3.93
C ASN A 24 -1.97 -12.95 -3.96
N CYS A 25 -2.29 -11.94 -3.16
CA CYS A 25 -3.55 -11.19 -3.27
C CYS A 25 -3.71 -10.59 -4.68
N GLU A 26 -4.94 -10.56 -5.21
CA GLU A 26 -5.22 -10.12 -6.59
C GLU A 26 -4.72 -8.69 -6.87
N GLY A 27 -4.91 -7.78 -5.91
CA GLY A 27 -4.40 -6.41 -5.96
C GLY A 27 -2.98 -6.22 -5.38
N GLY A 28 -2.33 -7.29 -4.95
CA GLY A 28 -1.01 -7.25 -4.33
C GLY A 28 0.12 -6.85 -5.29
N LEU A 29 1.20 -6.28 -4.75
CA LEU A 29 2.43 -6.12 -5.52
C LEU A 29 3.10 -7.49 -5.72
N ALA A 30 3.80 -7.64 -6.85
CA ALA A 30 4.67 -8.79 -7.10
C ALA A 30 5.63 -8.99 -5.92
N ASN A 31 5.78 -10.23 -5.49
CA ASN A 31 6.54 -10.60 -4.31
C ASN A 31 7.01 -12.06 -4.42
N ASP A 32 8.01 -12.39 -3.61
CA ASP A 32 8.61 -13.73 -3.56
C ASP A 32 8.38 -14.40 -2.19
N LEU A 33 7.39 -13.95 -1.43
CA LEU A 33 7.19 -14.37 -0.04
C LEU A 33 6.90 -15.87 0.09
N HIS A 34 6.34 -16.48 -0.95
CA HIS A 34 6.14 -17.92 -1.07
C HIS A 34 7.44 -18.75 -0.98
N LEU A 35 8.62 -18.14 -1.20
CA LEU A 35 9.91 -18.81 -1.07
C LEU A 35 10.38 -18.97 0.40
N ILE A 36 9.74 -18.28 1.34
CA ILE A 36 9.97 -18.51 2.77
C ILE A 36 9.33 -19.85 3.12
N ARG A 37 10.01 -20.70 3.90
CA ARG A 37 9.48 -22.03 4.22
C ARG A 37 8.33 -21.92 5.21
N ASP A 38 7.20 -22.51 4.85
CA ASP A 38 6.05 -22.64 5.74
C ASP A 38 6.37 -23.50 6.97
N GLY A 39 5.79 -23.13 8.11
CA GLY A 39 5.99 -23.75 9.42
C GLY A 39 7.35 -23.51 10.06
N HIS A 40 8.27 -22.79 9.40
CA HIS A 40 9.65 -22.64 9.86
C HIS A 40 9.83 -21.44 10.80
N GLU A 41 10.67 -21.59 11.83
CA GLU A 41 11.13 -20.45 12.63
C GLU A 41 12.16 -19.60 11.87
N VAL A 42 11.97 -18.29 11.85
CA VAL A 42 12.93 -17.32 11.29
C VAL A 42 13.32 -16.29 12.35
N THR A 43 14.51 -15.72 12.23
CA THR A 43 14.87 -14.53 13.02
C THR A 43 14.21 -13.31 12.40
N LEU A 44 13.17 -12.79 13.06
CA LEU A 44 12.56 -11.51 12.71
C LEU A 44 13.43 -10.37 13.24
N GLN A 45 13.78 -9.43 12.37
CA GLN A 45 14.57 -8.25 12.70
C GLN A 45 13.85 -6.97 12.27
N ARG A 46 13.74 -6.00 13.18
CA ARG A 46 13.29 -4.64 12.87
C ARG A 46 14.13 -3.63 13.61
N ALA A 47 14.92 -2.83 12.88
CA ALA A 47 15.95 -1.97 13.48
C ALA A 47 16.88 -2.82 14.39
N ASP A 48 17.01 -2.44 15.65
CA ASP A 48 17.78 -3.11 16.70
C ASP A 48 17.02 -4.26 17.41
N LEU A 49 15.74 -4.46 17.07
CA LEU A 49 14.89 -5.47 17.70
C LEU A 49 14.99 -6.79 16.97
N GLU A 50 15.25 -7.87 17.69
CA GLU A 50 15.34 -9.24 17.17
C GLU A 50 14.52 -10.25 17.99
N GLY A 51 14.08 -11.31 17.33
CA GLY A 51 13.37 -12.42 17.97
C GLY A 51 13.01 -13.51 16.98
N ARG A 52 12.71 -14.71 17.48
CA ARG A 52 12.21 -15.80 16.64
C ARG A 52 10.72 -15.68 16.45
N VAL A 53 10.26 -15.95 15.24
CA VAL A 53 8.85 -16.11 14.91
C VAL A 53 8.69 -17.33 14.03
N ARG A 54 7.59 -18.07 14.23
CA ARG A 54 7.17 -19.13 13.33
C ARG A 54 6.40 -18.52 12.16
N ILE A 55 6.83 -18.84 10.94
CA ILE A 55 6.14 -18.44 9.72
C ILE A 55 5.08 -19.48 9.40
N VAL A 56 3.87 -19.00 9.09
CA VAL A 56 2.77 -19.80 8.56
C VAL A 56 2.31 -19.17 7.25
N HIS A 57 2.02 -19.97 6.24
CA HIS A 57 1.56 -19.50 4.95
C HIS A 57 0.06 -19.74 4.79
N GLU A 58 -0.64 -18.70 4.36
CA GLU A 58 -2.01 -18.81 3.87
C GLU A 58 -2.08 -18.17 2.48
N GLN A 59 -2.73 -18.86 1.55
CA GLN A 59 -2.94 -18.33 0.21
C GLN A 59 -4.15 -17.40 0.24
N GLY A 60 -3.97 -16.14 -0.16
CA GLY A 60 -5.06 -15.20 -0.26
C GLY A 60 -5.92 -15.46 -1.49
N SER A 61 -7.15 -15.95 -1.34
CA SER A 61 -8.13 -16.03 -2.44
C SER A 61 -8.86 -14.70 -2.65
N ASP A 62 -9.11 -13.95 -1.57
CA ASP A 62 -10.00 -12.78 -1.56
C ASP A 62 -9.38 -11.62 -0.77
N CYS A 63 -8.23 -11.12 -1.24
CA CYS A 63 -7.58 -9.95 -0.63
C CYS A 63 -7.08 -8.99 -1.70
N SER A 64 -7.18 -7.69 -1.40
CA SER A 64 -6.74 -6.63 -2.31
C SER A 64 -5.28 -6.23 -2.15
N PHE A 65 -4.58 -6.71 -1.13
CA PHE A 65 -3.16 -6.46 -0.92
C PHE A 65 -2.54 -7.51 -0.02
N ASN A 66 -1.27 -7.86 -0.25
CA ASN A 66 -0.56 -8.79 0.61
C ASN A 66 -0.49 -8.24 2.04
N TYR A 67 -0.70 -9.09 3.03
CA TYR A 67 -0.61 -8.69 4.42
C TYR A 67 0.01 -9.80 5.25
N ILE A 68 0.47 -9.44 6.44
CA ILE A 68 0.83 -10.41 7.46
C ILE A 68 -0.06 -10.24 8.66
N GLU A 69 -0.47 -11.35 9.24
CA GLU A 69 -1.07 -11.36 10.55
C GLU A 69 -0.02 -11.67 11.61
N VAL A 70 -0.09 -10.93 12.71
CA VAL A 70 0.82 -11.10 13.84
C VAL A 70 0.05 -11.01 15.14
N ASP A 71 0.49 -11.78 16.13
CA ASP A 71 -0.08 -11.70 17.48
C ASP A 71 0.24 -10.33 18.15
N PRO A 72 -0.54 -9.91 19.15
CA PRO A 72 -0.37 -8.59 19.77
C PRO A 72 0.96 -8.41 20.51
N LEU A 73 1.57 -9.48 21.05
CA LEU A 73 2.85 -9.43 21.76
C LEU A 73 4.00 -9.23 20.76
N THR A 74 4.01 -9.99 19.66
CA THR A 74 4.96 -9.80 18.56
C THR A 74 4.82 -8.40 17.96
N ALA A 75 3.60 -7.95 17.69
CA ALA A 75 3.35 -6.60 17.19
C ALA A 75 3.91 -5.52 18.12
N ARG A 76 3.69 -5.64 19.44
CA ARG A 76 4.24 -4.71 20.45
C ARG A 76 5.76 -4.76 20.50
N LYS A 77 6.34 -5.96 20.61
CA LYS A 77 7.79 -6.17 20.69
C LYS A 77 8.51 -5.50 19.53
N PHE A 78 8.03 -5.73 18.30
CA PHE A 78 8.60 -5.15 17.10
C PHE A 78 8.00 -3.79 16.74
N ARG A 79 7.21 -3.14 17.60
CA ARG A 79 6.55 -1.84 17.36
C ARG A 79 5.85 -1.75 16.00
N MET A 80 5.20 -2.83 15.60
CA MET A 80 4.30 -2.90 14.44
C MET A 80 2.91 -2.44 14.86
N ARG A 81 2.28 -1.60 14.06
CA ARG A 81 0.93 -1.11 14.32
C ARG A 81 -0.05 -1.75 13.34
N ASN A 82 -1.26 -2.03 13.79
CA ASN A 82 -2.32 -2.47 12.88
C ASN A 82 -2.50 -1.45 11.74
N GLY A 83 -2.60 -1.94 10.50
CA GLY A 83 -2.73 -1.12 9.29
C GLY A 83 -1.45 -0.40 8.83
N SER A 84 -0.30 -0.65 9.45
CA SER A 84 0.97 -0.10 8.97
C SER A 84 1.58 -0.94 7.86
N ARG A 85 2.38 -0.32 6.99
CA ARG A 85 2.99 -0.99 5.83
C ARG A 85 4.47 -1.25 6.01
N PHE A 86 4.93 -2.40 5.57
CA PHE A 86 6.33 -2.83 5.64
C PHE A 86 6.81 -3.48 4.34
N THR A 87 8.11 -3.32 4.07
CA THR A 87 8.86 -4.23 3.21
C THR A 87 9.41 -5.36 4.07
N LEU A 88 9.20 -6.59 3.61
CA LEU A 88 9.84 -7.80 4.09
C LEU A 88 11.02 -8.13 3.19
N ASN A 89 12.16 -8.48 3.79
CA ASN A 89 13.31 -9.01 3.07
C ASN A 89 13.86 -10.22 3.83
N TYR A 90 13.70 -11.41 3.25
CA TYR A 90 14.19 -12.66 3.79
C TYR A 90 15.53 -13.05 3.16
N ASP A 91 16.46 -13.36 4.04
CA ASP A 91 17.79 -13.86 3.74
C ASP A 91 17.90 -15.32 4.21
N PRO A 92 17.92 -16.30 3.29
CA PRO A 92 17.95 -17.72 3.64
C PRO A 92 19.29 -18.16 4.24
N ASP A 93 20.39 -17.48 3.92
CA ASP A 93 21.74 -17.90 4.35
C ASP A 93 21.93 -17.72 5.86
N VAL A 94 21.28 -16.70 6.42
CA VAL A 94 21.27 -16.39 7.86
C VAL A 94 19.90 -16.58 8.51
N ASN A 95 18.95 -17.19 7.77
CA ASN A 95 17.56 -17.43 8.16
C ASN A 95 16.87 -16.21 8.83
N ARG A 96 16.98 -15.04 8.20
CA ARG A 96 16.58 -13.76 8.79
C ARG A 96 15.56 -13.02 7.94
N LEU A 97 14.45 -12.62 8.56
CA LEU A 97 13.40 -11.80 7.96
C LEU A 97 13.51 -10.36 8.48
N ARG A 98 13.90 -9.42 7.61
CA ARG A 98 14.06 -8.00 7.95
C ARG A 98 12.80 -7.20 7.59
N LEU A 99 12.29 -6.44 8.56
CA LEU A 99 11.15 -5.54 8.44
C LEU A 99 11.63 -4.09 8.26
N ARG A 100 11.23 -3.43 7.18
CA ARG A 100 11.42 -1.98 6.99
C ARG A 100 10.09 -1.27 6.80
N ARG A 101 9.77 -0.30 7.65
CA ARG A 101 8.50 0.44 7.55
C ARG A 101 8.48 1.30 6.28
N ILE A 102 7.38 1.24 5.55
CA ILE A 102 7.05 2.18 4.47
C ILE A 102 6.05 3.18 5.04
N THR A 103 6.38 4.46 4.98
CA THR A 103 5.50 5.53 5.47
C THR A 103 4.79 6.27 4.36
N THR A 104 5.27 6.15 3.12
CA THR A 104 4.66 6.79 1.95
C THR A 104 4.53 5.78 0.81
N SER A 105 3.32 5.64 0.29
CA SER A 105 3.02 4.82 -0.89
C SER A 105 2.51 5.72 -2.02
N GLN A 106 2.68 5.28 -3.26
CA GLN A 106 2.16 5.96 -4.43
C GLN A 106 1.32 5.01 -5.26
N ALA A 107 0.24 5.54 -5.84
CA ALA A 107 -0.65 4.80 -6.72
C ALA A 107 -1.27 5.76 -7.74
N TYR A 108 -1.97 5.21 -8.72
CA TYR A 108 -2.76 6.01 -9.64
C TYR A 108 -4.23 5.65 -9.50
N GLY A 109 -5.08 6.66 -9.34
CA GLY A 109 -6.52 6.50 -9.28
C GLY A 109 -7.21 7.28 -10.40
N LEU A 110 -8.29 6.73 -10.96
CA LEU A 110 -9.19 7.50 -11.81
C LEU A 110 -10.06 8.40 -10.92
N LEU A 111 -10.12 9.70 -11.21
CA LEU A 111 -10.98 10.61 -10.46
C LEU A 111 -12.37 10.66 -11.08
N LYS A 112 -13.39 10.32 -10.30
CA LYS A 112 -14.80 10.48 -10.69
C LYS A 112 -15.47 11.58 -9.88
N THR A 113 -16.57 12.10 -10.42
CA THR A 113 -17.46 12.98 -9.66
C THR A 113 -18.41 12.11 -8.85
N GLU A 114 -18.49 12.37 -7.56
CA GLU A 114 -19.44 11.69 -6.68
C GLU A 114 -20.88 12.11 -7.05
N PRO A 115 -21.80 11.15 -7.25
CA PRO A 115 -23.18 11.44 -7.59
C PRO A 115 -24.02 11.80 -6.35
N ARG A 116 -23.88 13.03 -5.83
CA ARG A 116 -24.76 13.77 -4.88
C ARG A 116 -25.33 13.02 -3.66
N LYS A 117 -24.86 11.84 -3.30
CA LYS A 117 -25.34 11.07 -2.14
C LYS A 117 -24.56 11.43 -0.88
N HIS A 118 -23.32 11.91 -1.01
CA HIS A 118 -22.45 12.17 0.12
C HIS A 118 -22.15 13.66 0.34
N ARG A 119 -21.98 14.04 1.61
CA ARG A 119 -21.68 15.42 2.02
C ARG A 119 -20.27 15.81 1.57
N ASP A 120 -20.05 17.11 1.36
CA ASP A 120 -18.75 17.71 0.99
C ASP A 120 -17.58 17.41 1.95
N GLY A 121 -17.84 16.81 3.11
CA GLY A 121 -16.85 16.35 4.08
C GLY A 121 -16.31 14.94 3.84
N SER A 122 -16.55 14.35 2.68
CA SER A 122 -16.17 12.95 2.38
C SER A 122 -15.39 12.79 1.08
N ILE A 123 -14.70 11.67 0.97
CA ILE A 123 -14.04 11.14 -0.22
C ILE A 123 -14.36 9.65 -0.31
N ILE A 124 -14.79 9.19 -1.49
CA ILE A 124 -14.92 7.75 -1.75
C ILE A 124 -13.58 7.29 -2.34
N ILE A 125 -13.02 6.20 -1.81
CA ILE A 125 -11.81 5.59 -2.35
C ILE A 125 -12.11 4.11 -2.54
N GLY A 126 -12.03 3.64 -3.78
CA GLY A 126 -12.16 2.22 -4.10
C GLY A 126 -11.14 1.38 -3.33
N TYR A 127 -11.55 0.18 -2.91
CA TYR A 127 -10.80 -0.62 -1.96
C TYR A 127 -9.41 -1.02 -2.48
N THR A 128 -9.28 -1.38 -3.77
CA THR A 128 -7.98 -1.66 -4.39
C THR A 128 -7.07 -0.44 -4.38
N LEU A 129 -7.57 0.77 -4.69
CA LEU A 129 -6.76 1.99 -4.64
C LEU A 129 -6.34 2.34 -3.20
N LEU A 130 -7.25 2.20 -2.25
CA LEU A 130 -7.03 2.38 -0.82
C LEU A 130 -5.88 1.46 -0.35
N SER A 131 -5.93 0.20 -0.74
CA SER A 131 -4.89 -0.80 -0.55
C SER A 131 -3.57 -0.39 -1.21
N TRP A 132 -3.52 0.01 -2.47
CA TRP A 132 -2.25 0.44 -3.08
C TRP A 132 -1.61 1.64 -2.40
N LEU A 133 -2.42 2.57 -1.89
CA LEU A 133 -1.94 3.73 -1.12
C LEU A 133 -1.52 3.37 0.31
N GLY A 134 -1.83 2.17 0.80
CA GLY A 134 -1.57 1.78 2.18
C GLY A 134 -2.37 2.64 3.16
N ILE A 135 -3.59 3.01 2.78
CA ILE A 135 -4.54 3.61 3.69
C ILE A 135 -5.23 2.44 4.41
N PRO A 136 -5.20 2.37 5.75
CA PRO A 136 -5.84 1.26 6.44
C PRO A 136 -7.37 1.37 6.35
N SER A 137 -8.04 0.23 6.16
CA SER A 137 -9.51 0.14 6.16
C SER A 137 -10.05 0.20 7.59
N LEU A 138 -10.12 1.41 8.15
CA LEU A 138 -10.65 1.64 9.49
C LEU A 138 -12.02 2.33 9.45
N PRO A 139 -12.95 1.96 10.33
CA PRO A 139 -14.23 2.64 10.43
C PRO A 139 -14.01 4.12 10.78
N ASN A 140 -14.74 5.00 10.11
CA ASN A 140 -14.66 6.45 10.29
C ASN A 140 -13.27 7.05 10.07
N GLN A 141 -12.42 6.43 9.24
CA GLN A 141 -11.12 6.97 8.88
C GLN A 141 -11.25 8.38 8.27
N ILE A 142 -10.44 9.32 8.76
CA ILE A 142 -10.32 10.68 8.21
C ILE A 142 -8.92 10.81 7.63
N ILE A 143 -8.81 11.34 6.42
CA ILE A 143 -7.53 11.69 5.79
C ILE A 143 -7.52 13.16 5.39
N THR A 144 -6.33 13.72 5.20
CA THR A 144 -6.17 15.03 4.57
C THR A 144 -5.92 14.84 3.09
N LEU A 145 -6.81 15.33 2.23
CA LEU A 145 -6.54 15.48 0.81
C LEU A 145 -5.84 16.81 0.56
N ALA A 146 -4.75 16.81 -0.21
CA ALA A 146 -4.03 18.01 -0.61
C ALA A 146 -3.74 18.04 -2.10
N ASN A 147 -3.85 19.22 -2.71
CA ASN A 147 -3.38 19.52 -4.06
C ASN A 147 -2.71 20.91 -4.04
N GLY A 148 -1.40 20.96 -4.25
CA GLY A 148 -0.62 22.20 -4.07
C GLY A 148 -0.72 22.74 -2.64
N SER A 149 -1.10 24.01 -2.51
CA SER A 149 -1.33 24.69 -1.22
C SER A 149 -2.70 24.41 -0.60
N ILE A 150 -3.62 23.81 -1.35
CA ILE A 150 -4.99 23.58 -0.90
C ILE A 150 -5.07 22.22 -0.20
N SER A 151 -5.63 22.21 1.00
CA SER A 151 -5.89 20.97 1.75
C SER A 151 -7.27 20.95 2.41
N LYS A 152 -7.80 19.75 2.66
CA LYS A 152 -9.06 19.51 3.38
C LYS A 152 -9.05 18.15 4.05
N LYS A 153 -9.55 18.06 5.29
CA LYS A 153 -9.84 16.79 5.95
C LYS A 153 -11.14 16.21 5.41
N LEU A 154 -11.12 14.94 5.02
CA LEU A 154 -12.24 14.22 4.42
C LEU A 154 -12.40 12.86 5.10
N LYS A 155 -13.64 12.49 5.43
CA LYS A 155 -13.98 11.13 5.85
C LYS A 155 -13.87 10.20 4.64
N VAL A 156 -13.13 9.11 4.81
CA VAL A 156 -13.02 8.05 3.81
C VAL A 156 -14.28 7.20 3.84
N ILE A 157 -14.86 7.00 2.67
CA ILE A 157 -15.94 6.05 2.41
C ILE A 157 -15.36 5.00 1.48
N ILE A 158 -15.53 3.73 1.85
CA ILE A 158 -15.07 2.59 1.06
C ILE A 158 -16.32 1.98 0.42
N PRO A 159 -16.40 1.90 -0.92
CA PRO A 159 -17.52 1.27 -1.59
C PRO A 159 -17.45 -0.26 -1.41
N ASP A 160 -18.59 -0.94 -1.58
CA ASP A 160 -18.69 -2.40 -1.42
C ASP A 160 -17.90 -3.18 -2.49
N ASN A 161 -17.56 -2.55 -3.62
CA ASN A 161 -16.80 -3.19 -4.69
C ASN A 161 -15.29 -3.18 -4.36
N GLU A 162 -14.76 -4.37 -4.07
CA GLU A 162 -13.37 -4.56 -3.65
C GLU A 162 -12.34 -4.26 -4.77
N LEU A 163 -12.75 -4.38 -6.03
CA LEU A 163 -11.88 -4.19 -7.20
C LEU A 163 -11.84 -2.73 -7.69
N GLU A 164 -12.54 -1.82 -7.02
CA GLU A 164 -12.63 -0.43 -7.45
C GLU A 164 -11.28 0.30 -7.26
N THR A 165 -10.79 0.94 -8.32
CA THR A 165 -9.49 1.64 -8.36
C THR A 165 -9.62 3.15 -8.50
N ASP A 166 -10.84 3.67 -8.53
CA ASP A 166 -11.14 5.09 -8.59
C ASP A 166 -11.34 5.74 -7.22
N PHE A 167 -11.32 7.06 -7.22
CA PHE A 167 -11.70 7.87 -6.09
C PHE A 167 -12.66 8.97 -6.53
N HIS A 168 -13.58 9.32 -5.65
CA HIS A 168 -14.67 10.23 -5.97
C HIS A 168 -14.66 11.44 -5.05
N LEU A 169 -14.88 12.59 -5.64
CA LEU A 169 -15.04 13.85 -4.93
C LEU A 169 -16.34 14.53 -5.36
N THR A 170 -16.96 15.25 -4.44
CA THR A 170 -18.09 16.11 -4.76
C THR A 170 -17.68 17.20 -5.76
N ALA A 171 -18.62 17.70 -6.56
CA ALA A 171 -18.36 18.79 -7.49
C ALA A 171 -17.82 20.07 -6.83
N VAL A 172 -18.16 20.29 -5.55
CA VAL A 172 -17.61 21.40 -4.74
C VAL A 172 -16.14 21.16 -4.44
N ASN A 173 -15.78 19.96 -3.99
CA ASN A 173 -14.38 19.61 -3.72
C ASN A 173 -13.53 19.60 -5.00
N LEU A 174 -14.05 19.08 -6.11
CA LEU A 174 -13.36 19.12 -7.41
C LEU A 174 -12.98 20.54 -7.82
N ARG A 175 -13.94 21.48 -7.77
CA ARG A 175 -13.70 22.89 -8.06
C ARG A 175 -12.69 23.51 -7.09
N ARG A 176 -12.85 23.24 -5.79
CA ARG A 176 -11.94 23.75 -4.75
C ARG A 176 -10.49 23.30 -4.96
N PHE A 177 -10.28 22.05 -5.34
CA PHE A 177 -8.94 21.51 -5.56
C PHE A 177 -8.43 21.75 -7.00
N GLY A 178 -9.22 22.35 -7.89
CA GLY A 178 -8.85 22.52 -9.29
C GLY A 178 -8.65 21.20 -10.04
N LEU A 179 -9.39 20.15 -9.66
CA LEU A 179 -9.27 18.82 -10.25
C LEU A 179 -10.37 18.58 -11.28
N ALA A 180 -9.99 17.98 -12.41
CA ALA A 180 -10.92 17.59 -13.46
C ALA A 180 -11.25 16.09 -13.34
N PRO A 181 -12.54 15.70 -13.32
CA PRO A 181 -12.95 14.30 -13.33
C PRO A 181 -12.63 13.63 -14.68
N GLY A 182 -12.68 12.30 -14.72
CA GLY A 182 -12.38 11.48 -15.90
C GLY A 182 -10.88 11.33 -16.19
N LYS A 183 -10.00 11.88 -15.35
CA LYS A 183 -8.55 11.80 -15.48
C LYS A 183 -7.95 10.84 -14.45
N LYS A 184 -6.91 10.12 -14.85
CA LYS A 184 -6.07 9.33 -13.95
C LYS A 184 -5.05 10.26 -13.29
N TRP A 185 -5.02 10.27 -11.95
CA TRP A 185 -4.14 11.12 -11.16
C TRP A 185 -3.12 10.28 -10.41
N ALA A 186 -1.87 10.74 -10.38
CA ALA A 186 -0.86 10.21 -9.49
C ALA A 186 -1.13 10.69 -8.07
N LEU A 187 -1.14 9.76 -7.12
CA LEU A 187 -1.45 10.00 -5.72
C LEU A 187 -0.28 9.52 -4.86
N SER A 188 0.02 10.24 -3.78
CA SER A 188 0.90 9.75 -2.73
C SER A 188 0.20 9.83 -1.39
N TYR A 189 0.24 8.78 -0.59
CA TYR A 189 -0.30 8.80 0.77
C TYR A 189 0.81 8.63 1.79
N ASN A 190 0.85 9.51 2.79
CA ASN A 190 1.76 9.41 3.93
C ASN A 190 0.98 8.91 5.16
N GLN A 191 1.32 7.70 5.63
CA GLN A 191 0.69 7.05 6.79
C GLN A 191 0.94 7.78 8.12
N LEU A 192 2.02 8.56 8.24
CA LEU A 192 2.34 9.30 9.47
C LEU A 192 1.48 10.55 9.60
N THR A 193 1.33 11.31 8.51
CA THR A 193 0.55 12.56 8.49
C THR A 193 -0.89 12.35 8.03
N GLN A 194 -1.26 11.11 7.70
CA GLN A 194 -2.55 10.73 7.10
C GLN A 194 -2.94 11.64 5.93
N THR A 195 -1.96 12.01 5.11
CA THR A 195 -2.15 12.98 4.02
C THR A 195 -2.03 12.28 2.67
N MET A 196 -3.10 12.33 1.89
CA MET A 196 -3.11 11.98 0.48
C MET A 196 -2.85 13.24 -0.34
N LYS A 197 -1.78 13.25 -1.13
CA LYS A 197 -1.44 14.34 -2.04
C LYS A 197 -1.74 13.92 -3.47
N VAL A 198 -2.37 14.81 -4.23
CA VAL A 198 -2.41 14.74 -5.68
C VAL A 198 -1.07 15.27 -6.20
N LEU A 199 -0.37 14.47 -6.99
CA LEU A 199 0.90 14.86 -7.58
C LEU A 199 0.63 15.58 -8.92
N PRO A 200 1.43 16.61 -9.25
CA PRO A 200 1.31 17.30 -10.53
C PRO A 200 1.53 16.32 -11.69
N ALA A 201 0.85 16.55 -12.81
CA ALA A 201 0.87 15.68 -13.98
C ALA A 201 2.21 15.61 -14.75
N ALA A 202 3.33 16.05 -14.16
CA ALA A 202 4.65 16.00 -14.78
C ALA A 202 5.78 15.76 -13.77
N ALA A 203 6.20 14.49 -13.68
CA ALA A 203 7.60 14.09 -13.49
C ALA A 203 7.91 12.69 -14.08
N THR A 204 7.11 12.20 -15.03
CA THR A 204 7.35 10.91 -15.72
C THR A 204 7.98 11.07 -17.11
N ALA A 205 8.54 12.24 -17.41
CA ALA A 205 9.28 12.51 -18.64
C ALA A 205 10.79 12.70 -18.39
N SER A 206 11.46 11.71 -17.79
CA SER A 206 12.92 11.51 -17.95
C SER A 206 13.36 10.19 -17.30
N ARG A 207 13.35 9.11 -18.10
CA ARG A 207 14.19 7.89 -17.99
C ARG A 207 13.76 6.77 -18.95
N ARG A 208 12.96 7.07 -19.98
CA ARG A 208 12.98 6.23 -21.18
C ARG A 208 14.23 6.63 -21.98
N ALA A 209 15.36 6.02 -21.62
CA ALA A 209 16.55 6.07 -22.45
C ALA A 209 16.14 5.67 -23.87
N LYS A 210 16.21 6.63 -24.81
CA LYS A 210 16.13 6.31 -26.23
C LYS A 210 17.24 5.28 -26.51
N PRO A 211 16.94 4.11 -27.09
CA PRO A 211 17.98 3.26 -27.64
C PRO A 211 18.71 4.11 -28.68
N LYS A 212 20.03 4.27 -28.53
CA LYS A 212 20.88 4.79 -29.60
C LYS A 212 20.72 3.84 -30.78
N THR A 213 19.99 4.25 -31.80
CA THR A 213 20.01 3.61 -33.11
C THR A 213 21.45 3.62 -33.60
N ALA A 214 22.08 2.44 -33.63
CA ALA A 214 23.37 2.23 -34.25
C ALA A 214 23.26 2.55 -35.74
N LYS A 215 24.15 3.41 -36.24
CA LYS A 215 24.31 3.70 -37.67
C LYS A 215 24.70 2.40 -38.38
N SER A 216 23.94 2.00 -39.41
CA SER A 216 24.40 0.97 -40.33
C SER A 216 25.53 1.54 -41.18
N VAL A 217 26.72 0.97 -41.03
CA VAL A 217 27.84 1.23 -41.93
C VAL A 217 27.59 0.44 -43.21
N ARG A 218 27.25 1.14 -44.29
CA ARG A 218 27.24 0.59 -45.64
C ARG A 218 28.70 0.36 -46.06
N ARG A 219 29.12 -0.89 -46.20
CA ARG A 219 30.31 -1.25 -46.99
C ARG A 219 29.87 -1.42 -48.45
N ARG A 220 30.52 -0.68 -49.34
CA ARG A 220 30.71 -1.04 -50.76
C ARG A 220 32.20 -1.25 -50.95
#